data_AF-A0A9D5B7P9-F1
#
_entry.id   AF-A0A9D5B7P9-F1
#
_cell.length_a   1.000
_cell.length_b   1.000
_cell.length_c   1.000
_cell.angle_alpha   90.00
_cell.angle_beta   90.00
_cell.angle_gamma   90.00
#
_symmetry.space_group_name_H-M   'P 1'
#
loop_
_entity.id
_entity.type
_entity.pdbx_description
1 polymer ?
#
loop_
_entity_poly.entity_id
_entity_poly.type
_entity_poly.pdbx_seq_one_letter_code
_entity_poly.pdbx_strand_id
1 'polypeptide(L)'
;MDLLHGCSLTKSEQIKFYTMSILRPEVNLTQMEDIIFLYRLVPGHVHHSYGLYCALLAGVPDEIIKRAAVVLDAVSKNNCVERLCNENISAQDDEYKDAMDRLLEFDIDRGDLNLFFEEIFSSS
;
A
#
# COMPACT_ATOMS: atom_id res chain seq x y z
N MET A 1 -5.23 9.80 -14.48
CA MET A 1 -6.31 8.81 -14.30
C MET A 1 -6.54 8.72 -12.80
N ASP A 2 -7.65 9.28 -12.36
CA ASP A 2 -7.88 9.70 -10.99
C ASP A 2 -8.30 8.52 -10.09
N LEU A 3 -7.65 8.39 -8.93
CA LEU A 3 -8.03 7.52 -7.79
C LEU A 3 -9.49 7.72 -7.31
N LEU A 4 -10.23 8.67 -7.86
CA LEU A 4 -11.51 9.15 -7.35
C LEU A 4 -12.73 8.56 -8.05
N HIS A 5 -12.56 7.67 -9.04
CA HIS A 5 -13.71 7.10 -9.74
C HIS A 5 -14.57 6.12 -8.89
N GLY A 6 -14.23 5.91 -7.61
CA GLY A 6 -14.92 4.99 -6.70
C GLY A 6 -15.38 5.56 -5.35
N CYS A 7 -15.22 6.85 -5.06
CA CYS A 7 -15.66 7.38 -3.77
C CYS A 7 -17.14 7.75 -3.81
N SER A 8 -18.02 6.83 -3.39
CA SER A 8 -19.48 7.01 -3.34
C SER A 8 -19.96 8.21 -2.51
N LEU A 9 -19.06 8.84 -1.73
CA LEU A 9 -19.33 10.01 -0.89
C LEU A 9 -19.36 11.35 -1.65
N THR A 10 -18.88 11.39 -2.90
CA THR A 10 -18.77 12.63 -3.69
C THR A 10 -20.10 13.20 -4.19
N LYS A 11 -21.23 12.52 -3.93
CA LYS A 11 -22.56 12.87 -4.49
C LYS A 11 -23.53 13.52 -3.50
N SER A 12 -23.13 13.76 -2.25
CA SER A 12 -24.04 14.34 -1.24
C SER A 12 -23.97 15.88 -1.23
N GLU A 13 -25.11 16.55 -1.38
CA GLU A 13 -25.22 18.01 -1.24
C GLU A 13 -24.99 18.50 0.19
N GLN A 14 -25.08 17.60 1.18
CA GLN A 14 -24.88 17.90 2.59
C GLN A 14 -23.40 17.82 3.01
N ILE A 15 -22.53 17.30 2.15
CA ILE A 15 -21.11 17.10 2.46
C ILE A 15 -20.28 17.98 1.52
N LYS A 16 -19.53 18.92 2.11
CA LYS A 16 -18.59 19.77 1.39
C LYS A 16 -17.16 19.41 1.75
N PHE A 17 -16.30 19.31 0.75
CA PHE A 17 -14.91 18.96 0.93
C PHE A 17 -14.03 20.20 0.94
N TYR A 18 -13.12 20.25 1.90
CA TYR A 18 -12.15 21.31 2.05
C TYR A 18 -10.77 20.70 2.29
N THR A 19 -9.74 21.39 1.84
CA THR A 19 -8.34 21.04 1.99
C THR A 19 -7.53 22.23 2.50
N MET A 20 -6.30 21.98 2.95
CA MET A 20 -5.38 23.04 3.33
C MET A 20 -4.76 23.71 2.10
N SER A 21 -4.77 25.04 2.08
CA SER A 21 -4.10 25.85 1.06
C SER A 21 -2.60 25.62 1.14
N ILE A 22 -1.99 25.35 -0.01
CA ILE A 22 -0.57 25.00 -0.14
C ILE A 22 0.07 25.89 -1.21
N LEU A 23 1.29 26.33 -0.93
CA LEU A 23 2.16 27.01 -1.88
C LEU A 23 3.30 26.07 -2.28
N ARG A 24 3.58 25.97 -3.59
CA ARG A 24 4.72 25.24 -4.15
C ARG A 24 5.66 26.23 -4.81
N PRO A 25 6.83 26.54 -4.21
CA PRO A 25 7.83 27.39 -4.83
C PRO A 25 8.46 26.69 -6.04
N GLU A 26 8.66 27.42 -7.13
CA GLU A 26 9.22 26.88 -8.40
C GLU A 26 10.75 26.69 -8.35
N VAL A 27 11.40 26.85 -7.19
CA VAL A 27 12.82 27.21 -7.10
C VAL A 27 13.79 26.07 -6.79
N ASN A 28 13.38 24.80 -6.70
CA ASN A 28 14.31 23.70 -6.42
C ASN A 28 14.17 22.51 -7.38
N LEU A 29 15.24 22.24 -8.13
CA LEU A 29 15.43 21.15 -9.11
C LEU A 29 15.76 19.79 -8.46
N THR A 30 15.60 19.65 -7.15
CA THR A 30 15.77 18.39 -6.42
C THR A 30 14.44 17.65 -6.32
N GLN A 31 14.49 16.33 -6.38
CA GLN A 31 13.36 15.40 -6.63
C GLN A 31 12.17 15.46 -5.64
N MET A 32 12.16 16.38 -4.68
CA MET A 32 11.08 16.62 -3.71
C MET A 32 10.65 18.08 -3.83
N GLU A 33 9.40 18.31 -4.24
CA GLU A 33 8.79 19.65 -4.29
C GLU A 33 8.81 20.28 -2.89
N ASP A 34 9.31 21.50 -2.75
CA ASP A 34 9.11 22.28 -1.53
C ASP A 34 7.63 22.64 -1.38
N ILE A 35 7.06 22.35 -0.21
CA ILE A 35 5.64 22.55 0.07
C ILE A 35 5.52 23.41 1.32
N ILE A 36 4.78 24.52 1.21
CA ILE A 36 4.47 25.39 2.34
C ILE A 36 2.98 25.30 2.63
N PHE A 37 2.62 24.86 3.84
CA PHE A 37 1.25 24.87 4.33
C PHE A 37 0.86 26.27 4.79
N LEU A 38 -0.20 26.85 4.20
CA LEU A 38 -0.65 28.20 4.51
C LEU A 38 -1.70 28.24 5.63
N TYR A 39 -2.01 27.10 6.26
CA TYR A 39 -2.96 26.96 7.38
C TYR A 39 -4.36 27.58 7.14
N ARG A 40 -4.75 27.73 5.86
CA ARG A 40 -6.06 28.21 5.43
C ARG A 40 -6.84 27.09 4.75
N LEU A 41 -8.06 26.82 5.22
CA LEU A 41 -8.98 25.89 4.55
C LEU A 41 -9.53 26.50 3.25
N VAL A 42 -9.54 25.71 2.18
CA VAL A 42 -10.08 26.07 0.87
C VAL A 42 -10.94 24.92 0.31
N PRO A 43 -12.00 25.19 -0.48
CA PRO A 43 -12.79 24.12 -1.08
C PRO A 43 -11.91 23.20 -1.94
N GLY A 44 -12.15 21.89 -1.86
CA GLY A 44 -11.46 20.90 -2.68
C GLY A 44 -11.07 19.64 -1.94
N HIS A 45 -10.34 18.79 -2.66
CA HIS A 45 -9.83 17.51 -2.17
C HIS A 45 -8.31 17.49 -2.22
N VAL A 46 -7.71 16.64 -1.40
CA VAL A 46 -6.28 16.35 -1.48
C VAL A 46 -6.04 15.23 -2.49
N HIS A 47 -5.21 15.50 -3.50
CA HIS A 47 -4.81 14.52 -4.52
C HIS A 47 -3.48 13.82 -4.20
N HIS A 48 -2.69 14.33 -3.24
CA HIS A 48 -1.34 13.83 -2.96
C HIS A 48 -1.13 13.52 -1.48
N SER A 49 -0.33 12.50 -1.17
CA SER A 49 0.07 12.20 0.20
C SER A 49 1.12 13.19 0.69
N TYR A 50 0.68 14.32 1.25
CA TYR A 50 1.58 15.27 1.91
C TYR A 50 2.32 14.66 3.10
N GLY A 51 1.83 13.53 3.63
CA GLY A 51 2.50 12.76 4.68
C GLY A 51 3.91 12.32 4.28
N LEU A 52 4.17 12.07 2.99
CA LEU A 52 5.52 11.73 2.51
C LEU A 52 6.50 12.90 2.68
N TYR A 53 6.05 14.11 2.34
CA TYR A 53 6.83 15.33 2.54
C TYR A 53 7.06 15.61 4.02
N CYS A 54 6.02 15.49 4.86
CA CYS A 54 6.14 15.67 6.30
C CYS A 54 7.09 14.65 6.94
N ALA A 55 7.07 13.39 6.48
CA ALA A 55 7.96 12.34 6.99
C ALA A 55 9.43 12.64 6.64
N LEU A 56 9.69 13.13 5.43
CA LEU A 56 11.03 13.59 5.03
C LEU A 56 11.51 14.73 5.93
N LEU A 57 10.69 15.75 6.15
CA LEU A 57 11.01 16.86 7.06
C LEU A 57 11.23 16.41 8.50
N ALA A 58 10.53 15.35 8.95
CA ALA A 58 10.70 14.76 10.26
C ALA A 58 11.96 13.89 10.40
N GLY A 59 12.75 13.73 9.33
CA GLY A 59 13.98 12.94 9.33
C GLY A 59 13.75 11.43 9.26
N VAL A 60 12.61 10.99 8.72
CA VAL A 60 12.39 9.57 8.43
C VAL A 60 13.42 9.10 7.38
N PRO A 61 14.05 7.92 7.54
CA PRO A 61 15.10 7.48 6.62
C PRO A 61 14.67 7.44 5.15
N ASP A 62 15.57 7.86 4.25
CA ASP A 62 15.31 7.97 2.81
C ASP A 62 14.83 6.66 2.18
N GLU A 63 15.30 5.51 2.65
CA GLU A 63 14.85 4.19 2.16
C GLU A 63 13.36 3.95 2.43
N ILE A 64 12.88 4.36 3.61
CA ILE A 64 11.46 4.28 3.98
C ILE A 64 10.65 5.25 3.13
N ILE A 65 11.13 6.48 2.93
CA ILE A 65 10.49 7.48 2.08
C ILE A 65 10.36 6.96 0.63
N LYS A 66 11.46 6.44 0.06
CA LYS A 66 11.47 5.85 -1.29
C LYS A 66 10.48 4.70 -1.40
N ARG A 67 10.46 3.79 -0.43
CA ARG A 67 9.51 2.68 -0.42
C ARG A 67 8.06 3.18 -0.34
N ALA A 68 7.77 4.12 0.55
CA ALA A 68 6.44 4.69 0.70
C ALA A 68 5.96 5.39 -0.59
N ALA A 69 6.86 6.04 -1.34
CA ALA A 69 6.54 6.60 -2.65
C ALA A 69 6.12 5.52 -3.67
N VAL A 70 6.84 4.39 -3.71
CA VAL A 70 6.50 3.24 -4.57
C VAL A 70 5.14 2.64 -4.18
N VAL A 71 4.89 2.48 -2.88
CA VAL A 71 3.60 1.99 -2.36
C VAL A 71 2.47 2.93 -2.76
N LEU A 72 2.66 4.24 -2.59
CA LEU A 72 1.67 5.26 -2.95
C LEU A 72 1.33 5.20 -4.45
N ASP A 73 2.33 5.07 -5.32
CA ASP A 73 2.12 4.93 -6.76
C ASP A 73 1.35 3.66 -7.11
N ALA A 74 1.71 2.51 -6.51
CA ALA A 74 1.01 1.25 -6.72
C ALA A 74 -0.46 1.34 -6.30
N VAL A 75 -0.75 1.85 -5.10
CA VAL A 75 -2.12 2.05 -4.61
C VAL A 75 -2.89 3.02 -5.51
N SER A 76 -2.23 4.07 -6.02
CA SER A 76 -2.86 5.03 -6.92
C SER A 76 -3.34 4.43 -8.24
N LYS A 77 -2.66 3.37 -8.68
CA LYS A 77 -2.96 2.65 -9.92
C LYS A 77 -3.83 1.42 -9.66
N ASN A 78 -4.32 1.21 -8.43
CA ASN A 78 -5.00 -0.03 -7.99
C ASN A 78 -4.16 -1.29 -8.24
N ASN A 79 -2.84 -1.17 -8.19
CA ASN A 79 -1.93 -2.30 -8.32
C ASN A 79 -1.70 -2.95 -6.95
N CYS A 80 -1.35 -4.24 -6.96
CA CYS A 80 -0.88 -4.92 -5.77
C CYS A 80 0.42 -4.28 -5.27
N VAL A 81 0.53 -4.09 -3.95
CA VAL A 81 1.77 -3.67 -3.32
C VAL A 81 2.52 -4.93 -2.93
N GLU A 82 3.56 -5.27 -3.70
CA GLU A 82 4.43 -6.40 -3.38
C GLU A 82 5.08 -6.19 -2.01
N ARG A 83 5.12 -7.23 -1.18
CA ARG A 83 5.83 -7.18 0.11
C ARG A 83 7.33 -7.12 -0.18
N LEU A 84 8.10 -6.43 0.67
CA LEU A 84 9.56 -6.52 0.61
C LEU A 84 9.95 -7.92 1.07
N CYS A 85 10.58 -8.69 0.19
CA CYS A 85 11.04 -10.03 0.50
C CYS A 85 12.11 -9.95 1.59
N ASN A 86 11.89 -10.69 2.68
CA ASN A 86 12.92 -11.08 3.62
C ASN A 86 13.12 -12.59 3.44
N GLU A 87 14.35 -13.10 3.54
CA GLU A 87 14.67 -14.52 3.35
C GLU A 87 13.73 -15.43 4.16
N ASN A 88 13.47 -15.07 5.42
CA ASN A 88 12.54 -15.81 6.29
C ASN A 88 11.08 -15.77 5.81
N ILE A 89 10.65 -14.66 5.22
CA ILE A 89 9.28 -14.50 4.70
C ILE A 89 9.15 -15.25 3.38
N SER A 90 10.17 -15.22 2.53
CA SER A 90 10.18 -15.94 1.26
C SER A 90 10.13 -17.44 1.48
N ALA A 91 10.94 -17.97 2.42
CA ALA A 91 10.91 -19.39 2.76
C ALA A 91 9.52 -19.81 3.27
N GLN A 92 8.91 -18.98 4.13
CA GLN A 92 7.58 -19.25 4.64
C GLN A 92 6.49 -19.14 3.54
N ASP A 93 6.61 -18.19 2.62
CA ASP A 93 5.70 -18.05 1.48
C ASP A 93 5.81 -19.27 0.54
N ASP A 94 7.02 -19.80 0.34
CA ASP A 94 7.26 -21.02 -0.43
C ASP A 94 6.64 -22.26 0.27
N GLU A 95 6.77 -22.38 1.59
CA GLU A 95 6.11 -23.43 2.38
C GLU A 95 4.57 -23.35 2.29
N TYR A 96 3.99 -22.15 2.42
CA TYR A 96 2.55 -21.97 2.26
C TYR A 96 2.08 -22.30 0.85
N LYS A 97 2.88 -21.97 -0.16
CA LYS A 97 2.57 -22.28 -1.55
C LYS A 97 2.58 -23.80 -1.80
N ASP A 98 3.60 -24.50 -1.30
CA ASP A 98 3.67 -25.96 -1.37
C ASP A 98 2.48 -26.64 -0.66
N ALA A 99 2.14 -26.18 0.55
CA ALA A 99 0.98 -26.69 1.27
C ALA A 99 -0.34 -26.44 0.51
N MET A 100 -0.48 -25.28 -0.13
CA MET A 100 -1.64 -24.94 -0.95
C MET A 100 -1.74 -25.80 -2.21
N ASP A 101 -0.62 -26.03 -2.89
CA ASP A 101 -0.58 -26.88 -4.08
C ASP A 101 -1.00 -28.32 -3.73
N ARG A 102 -0.50 -28.87 -2.61
CA ARG A 102 -0.94 -30.17 -2.09
C ARG A 102 -2.42 -30.21 -1.73
N LEU A 103 -2.96 -29.15 -1.14
CA LEU A 103 -4.39 -29.06 -0.81
C LEU A 103 -5.27 -29.05 -2.07
N LEU A 104 -4.83 -28.36 -3.12
CA LEU A 104 -5.54 -28.32 -4.40
C LEU A 104 -5.52 -29.66 -5.12
N GLU A 105 -4.47 -30.45 -4.94
CA GLU A 105 -4.34 -31.81 -5.49
C GLU A 105 -5.04 -32.89 -4.64
N PHE A 106 -5.44 -32.57 -3.41
CA PHE A 106 -5.99 -33.56 -2.48
C PHE A 106 -7.35 -34.11 -2.95
N ASP A 107 -7.42 -35.43 -3.08
CA ASP A 107 -8.65 -36.16 -3.43
C ASP A 107 -9.52 -36.37 -2.18
N ILE A 108 -10.67 -35.69 -2.12
CA ILE A 108 -11.60 -35.75 -0.98
C ILE A 108 -12.32 -37.11 -0.89
N ASP A 109 -12.50 -37.81 -2.01
CA ASP A 109 -13.24 -39.08 -2.05
C ASP A 109 -12.37 -40.27 -1.62
N ARG A 110 -11.05 -40.16 -1.78
CA ARG A 110 -10.10 -41.26 -1.55
C ARG A 110 -9.03 -40.96 -0.50
N GLY A 111 -8.79 -39.70 -0.17
CA GLY A 111 -7.73 -39.27 0.72
C GLY A 111 -8.09 -39.39 2.21
N ASP A 112 -7.07 -39.56 3.05
CA ASP A 112 -7.18 -39.46 4.50
C ASP A 112 -6.69 -38.08 4.96
N LEU A 113 -7.60 -37.28 5.51
CA LEU A 113 -7.30 -35.93 5.99
C LEU A 113 -6.30 -35.93 7.15
N ASN A 114 -6.29 -36.96 8.00
CA ASN A 114 -5.35 -37.00 9.12
C ASN A 114 -3.91 -37.20 8.61
N LEU A 115 -3.73 -38.11 7.64
CA LEU A 115 -2.42 -38.33 7.01
C LEU A 115 -1.94 -37.09 6.24
N PHE A 116 -2.87 -36.43 5.54
CA PHE A 116 -2.57 -35.18 4.83
C PHE A 116 -2.06 -34.07 5.77
N PHE A 117 -2.72 -33.86 6.92
CA PHE A 117 -2.28 -32.84 7.86
C PHE A 117 -0.98 -33.19 8.58
N GLU A 118 -0.74 -34.47 8.89
CA GLU A 118 0.55 -34.93 9.42
C GLU A 118 1.67 -34.70 8.41
N GLU A 119 1.44 -34.94 7.12
CA GLU A 119 2.45 -34.73 6.07
C GLU A 119 2.76 -33.23 5.84
N ILE A 120 1.76 -32.36 5.94
CA ILE A 120 1.96 -30.91 5.76
C ILE A 120 2.61 -30.26 6.99
N PHE A 121 2.17 -30.59 8.21
CA PHE A 121 2.57 -29.85 9.41
C PHE A 121 3.69 -30.51 10.24
N SER A 122 4.18 -31.70 9.86
CA SER A 122 5.35 -32.32 10.53
C SER A 122 6.70 -31.78 10.05
N SER A 123 6.72 -30.90 9.03
CA SER A 123 7.93 -30.36 8.42
C SER A 123 8.49 -29.11 9.12
N SER A 124 7.82 -28.58 10.15
CA SER A 124 8.19 -27.37 10.89
C SER A 124 8.79 -27.65 12.27
#